data_AF-A0A7J3J0A4-F1
#
_entry.id   AF-A0A7J3J0A4-F1
#
_cell.length_a   1.000
_cell.length_b   1.000
_cell.length_c   1.000
_cell.angle_alpha   90.00
_cell.angle_beta   90.00
_cell.angle_gamma   90.00
#
_symmetry.space_group_name_H-M   'P 1'
#
loop_
_entity.id
_entity.type
_entity.pdbx_description
1 polymer ?
#
loop_
_entity_poly.entity_id
_entity_poly.type
_entity_poly.pdbx_seq_one_letter_code
_entity_poly.pdbx_strand_id
1 'polypeptide(L)' 'MKEQLLRTRILKVLDEAYPQDLSIGEVAKRARVCRSTASMWLRVLAAERKIEVSRKVGNAIFYKLRKS' A
#
# COMPACT_ATOMS: atom_id res chain seq x y z
N MET A 1 -17.61 2.70 9.51
CA MET A 1 -17.73 2.23 8.10
C MET A 1 -16.65 2.78 7.15
N LYS A 2 -16.14 4.02 7.30
CA LYS A 2 -15.15 4.59 6.34
C LYS A 2 -13.80 3.87 6.28
N GLU A 3 -13.36 3.25 7.38
CA GLU A 3 -12.03 2.63 7.47
C GLU A 3 -11.86 1.38 6.61
N GLN A 4 -12.90 0.53 6.50
CA GLN A 4 -12.80 -0.67 5.68
C GLN A 4 -12.68 -0.35 4.19
N LEU A 5 -13.39 0.67 3.70
CA LEU A 5 -13.29 1.14 2.31
C LEU A 5 -11.87 1.55 1.92
N LEU A 6 -11.16 2.25 2.82
CA LEU A 6 -9.78 2.67 2.60
C LEU A 6 -8.83 1.46 2.51
N ARG A 7 -8.98 0.49 3.42
CA ARG A 7 -8.20 -0.75 3.41
C ARG A 7 -8.37 -1.50 2.09
N THR A 8 -9.62 -1.76 1.70
CA THR A 8 -9.94 -2.49 0.46
C THR A 8 -9.42 -1.75 -0.76
N ARG A 9 -9.52 -0.42 -0.78
CA ARG A 9 -9.04 0.39 -1.90
C ARG A 9 -7.51 0.36 -2.04
N ILE A 10 -6.78 0.44 -0.93
CA ILE A 10 -5.31 0.33 -0.95
C ILE A 10 -4.86 -1.08 -1.39
N LEU A 11 -5.53 -2.12 -0.89
CA LEU A 11 -5.26 -3.49 -1.31
C LEU A 11 -5.53 -3.68 -2.81
N LYS A 12 -6.65 -3.15 -3.31
CA LYS A 12 -7.00 -3.21 -4.73
C LYS A 12 -5.95 -2.52 -5.60
N VAL A 13 -5.46 -1.35 -5.20
CA VAL A 13 -4.40 -0.63 -5.90
C VAL A 13 -3.10 -1.45 -5.96
N LEU A 14 -2.75 -2.16 -4.89
CA LEU A 14 -1.56 -3.02 -4.84
C LEU A 14 -1.76 -4.32 -5.64
N ASP A 15 -2.97 -4.86 -5.68
CA ASP A 15 -3.30 -6.04 -6.50
C ASP A 15 -3.30 -5.69 -8.00
N GLU A 16 -3.88 -4.56 -8.40
CA GLU A 16 -3.85 -4.06 -9.78
C GLU A 16 -2.42 -3.73 -10.26
N ALA A 17 -1.53 -3.38 -9.33
CA ALA A 17 -0.13 -3.12 -9.64
C ALA A 17 0.72 -4.39 -9.67
N TYR A 18 0.27 -5.50 -9.08
CA TYR A 18 1.04 -6.74 -9.03
C TYR A 18 1.38 -7.23 -10.45
N PRO A 19 2.63 -7.63 -10.74
CA PRO A 19 3.75 -7.92 -9.82
C PRO A 19 4.65 -6.73 -9.46
N GLN A 20 4.31 -5.51 -9.85
CA GLN A 20 5.09 -4.31 -9.53
C GLN A 20 4.90 -3.87 -8.08
N ASP A 21 5.97 -3.31 -7.51
CA ASP A 21 5.94 -2.63 -6.22
C ASP A 21 5.59 -1.15 -6.37
N LEU A 22 4.83 -0.61 -5.43
CA LEU A 22 4.42 0.80 -5.40
C LEU A 22 4.99 1.52 -4.17
N SER A 23 5.40 2.75 -4.38
CA SER A 23 5.78 3.64 -3.26
C SER A 23 4.54 4.15 -2.52
N ILE A 24 4.72 4.63 -1.28
CA ILE A 24 3.64 5.28 -0.50
C ILE A 24 2.97 6.42 -1.29
N GLY A 25 3.77 7.19 -2.05
CA GLY A 25 3.26 8.30 -2.86
C GLY A 25 2.37 7.84 -4.01
N GLU A 26 2.75 6.75 -4.69
CA GLU A 26 1.96 6.18 -5.77
C GLU A 26 0.67 5.54 -5.29
N VAL A 27 0.74 4.80 -4.16
CA VAL A 27 -0.45 4.25 -3.51
C VAL A 27 -1.41 5.37 -3.13
N ALA A 28 -0.91 6.45 -2.52
CA ALA A 28 -1.73 7.62 -2.17
C ALA A 28 -2.41 8.25 -3.39
N LYS A 29 -1.66 8.42 -4.49
CA LYS A 29 -2.16 9.00 -5.75
C LYS A 29 -3.24 8.12 -6.39
N ARG A 30 -2.99 6.80 -6.52
CA ARG A 30 -3.94 5.85 -7.12
C ARG A 30 -5.18 5.66 -6.25
N ALA A 31 -5.01 5.53 -4.93
CA ALA A 31 -6.13 5.41 -4.00
C ALA A 31 -6.86 6.73 -3.74
N ARG A 32 -6.37 7.88 -4.25
CA ARG A 32 -6.88 9.24 -3.99
C ARG A 32 -7.05 9.53 -2.50
N VAL A 33 -6.02 9.23 -1.72
CA VAL A 33 -5.97 9.48 -0.27
C VAL A 33 -4.76 10.32 0.09
N CYS A 34 -4.78 10.95 1.26
CA CYS A 34 -3.63 11.65 1.78
C CYS A 34 -2.45 10.69 2.02
N ARG A 35 -1.23 11.18 1.82
CA ARG A 35 0.00 10.39 2.02
C ARG A 35 0.13 9.84 3.44
N SER A 36 -0.29 10.61 4.44
CA SER A 36 -0.34 10.18 5.85
C SER A 36 -1.30 8.98 6.04
N THR A 37 -2.50 9.06 5.47
CA THR A 37 -3.50 7.98 5.51
C THR A 37 -2.99 6.73 4.81
N ALA A 38 -2.40 6.86 3.62
CA ALA A 38 -1.77 5.73 2.93
C ALA A 38 -0.65 5.11 3.78
N SER A 39 0.24 5.94 4.36
CA SER A 39 1.34 5.43 5.19
C SER A 39 0.85 4.69 6.44
N MET A 40 -0.19 5.18 7.11
CA MET A 40 -0.78 4.51 8.27
C MET A 40 -1.35 3.15 7.87
N TRP A 41 -2.17 3.11 6.82
CA TRP A 41 -2.80 1.87 6.36
C TRP A 41 -1.81 0.85 5.80
N LEU A 42 -0.78 1.29 5.09
CA LEU A 42 0.29 0.40 4.62
C LEU A 42 1.01 -0.27 5.80
N ARG A 43 1.28 0.46 6.90
CA ARG A 43 1.84 -0.13 8.13
C ARG A 43 0.91 -1.17 8.74
N VAL A 44 -0.39 -0.86 8.85
CA VAL A 44 -1.40 -1.80 9.38
C VAL A 44 -1.50 -3.05 8.50
N LEU A 45 -1.59 -2.91 7.18
CA LEU A 45 -1.67 -4.04 6.24
C LEU A 45 -0.40 -4.89 6.21
N ALA A 46 0.77 -4.26 6.41
CA ALA A 46 2.04 -4.97 6.56
C ALA A 46 2.09 -5.76 7.88
N ALA A 47 1.59 -5.19 8.97
CA ALA A 47 1.44 -5.90 10.25
C ALA A 47 0.46 -7.08 10.15
N GLU A 48 -0.63 -6.91 9.39
CA GLU A 48 -1.57 -7.99 9.03
C GLU A 48 -0.99 -9.01 8.03
N ARG A 49 0.26 -8.83 7.57
CA ARG A 49 0.96 -9.69 6.59
C ARG A 49 0.26 -9.83 5.23
N LYS A 50 -0.60 -8.89 4.85
CA LYS A 50 -1.26 -8.85 3.52
C LYS A 50 -0.36 -8.25 2.44
N ILE A 51 0.55 -7.38 2.85
CA ILE A 51 1.51 -6.70 1.98
C ILE A 51 2.90 -6.83 2.60
N GLU A 52 3.93 -6.67 1.79
CA GLU A 52 5.32 -6.70 2.25
C GLU A 52 6.12 -5.55 1.65
N VAL A 53 7.17 -5.14 2.35
CA VAL A 53 8.11 -4.15 1.84
C VAL A 53 9.03 -4.87 0.86
N SER A 54 8.94 -4.51 -0.42
CA SER A 54 9.75 -5.14 -1.47
C SER A 54 11.18 -4.62 -1.44
N ARG A 55 11.34 -3.29 -1.49
CA ARG A 55 12.63 -2.61 -1.57
C ARG A 55 12.58 -1.21 -0.98
N LYS A 56 13.76 -0.70 -0.65
CA LYS A 56 13.99 0.70 -0.29
C LYS A 56 14.93 1.32 -1.33
N VAL A 57 14.47 2.35 -2.01
CA VAL A 57 15.29 3.10 -2.99
C VAL A 57 15.44 4.52 -2.47
N GLY A 58 16.64 4.86 -2.01
CA GLY A 58 16.90 6.12 -1.31
C GLY A 58 16.00 6.28 -0.07
N ASN A 59 15.18 7.34 -0.06
CA ASN A 59 14.21 7.62 1.01
C ASN A 59 12.81 7.02 0.74
N ALA A 60 12.58 6.40 -0.42
CA ALA A 60 11.30 5.81 -0.77
C ALA A 60 11.23 4.33 -0.38
N ILE A 61 10.16 3.96 0.32
CA ILE A 61 9.84 2.58 0.69
C ILE A 61 8.75 2.08 -0.26
N PHE A 62 9.00 0.92 -0.87
CA PHE A 62 8.09 0.28 -1.81
C PHE A 62 7.41 -0.93 -1.19
N TYR A 63 6.11 -1.03 -1.45
CA TYR A 63 5.24 -2.08 -0.94
C TYR A 63 4.73 -2.91 -2.12
N LYS A 64 4.67 -4.23 -1.94
CA LYS A 64 4.03 -5.15 -2.88
C LYS A 64 2.98 -5.98 -2.16
N LEU A 65 2.01 -6.47 -2.93
CA LEU A 65 1.06 -7.44 -2.42
C LEU A 65 1.79 -8.76 -2.15
N ARG A 66 1.55 -9.35 -0.98
CA ARG A 66 2.10 -10.67 -0.65
C ARG A 66 1.16 -11.73 -1.22
N LYS A 67 1.47 -12.23 -2.42
CA LYS A 67 0.84 -13.44 -2.97
C LYS A 67 1.72 -14.63 -2.61
N SER A 68 1.17 -15.52 -1.78
CA SER A 68 1.73 -16.85 -1.50
C SER A 68 1.36 -17.81 -2.62
#